data_AF-A0A418JIH9-F1
#
_entry.id   AF-A0A418JIH9-F1
#
_cell.length_a   1.000
_cell.length_b   1.000
_cell.length_c   1.000
_cell.angle_alpha   90.00
_cell.angle_beta   90.00
_cell.angle_gamma   90.00
#
_symmetry.space_group_name_H-M   'P 1'
#
loop_
_entity.id
_entity.type
_entity.pdbx_description
1 polymer ?
#
loop_
_entity_poly.entity_id
_entity_poly.type
_entity_poly.pdbx_seq_one_letter_code
_entity_poly.pdbx_strand_id
1 'polypeptide(L)' 'MKEQGKALKVWAWVFIVLTIVTPLFAIGSIICSIKYKKYNPEKAAKLLNIAIIVGIVVFVLNVLKITGII' A
#
# COMPACT_ATOMS: atom_id res chain seq x y z
N MET A 1 -18.51 -22.94 12.51
CA MET A 1 -17.96 -22.09 13.59
C MET A 1 -16.44 -22.23 13.81
N LYS A 2 -15.86 -23.42 14.04
CA LYS A 2 -14.40 -23.56 14.29
C LYS A 2 -13.49 -23.16 13.12
N GLU A 3 -13.88 -23.45 11.87
CA GLU A 3 -13.05 -23.11 10.69
C GLU A 3 -13.13 -21.63 10.28
N GLN A 4 -14.31 -21.01 10.41
CA GLN A 4 -14.53 -19.60 10.08
C GLN A 4 -13.70 -18.66 10.97
N GLY A 5 -13.56 -18.97 12.27
CA GLY A 5 -12.70 -18.19 13.17
C GLY A 5 -11.21 -18.31 12.83
N LYS A 6 -10.78 -19.46 12.28
CA LYS A 6 -9.41 -19.69 11.82
C LYS A 6 -9.11 -18.88 10.55
N ALA A 7 -10.04 -18.90 9.59
CA ALA A 7 -9.95 -18.08 8.38
C ALA A 7 -9.92 -16.58 8.71
N LEU A 8 -10.81 -16.10 9.58
CA LEU A 8 -10.87 -14.69 9.97
C LEU A 8 -9.55 -14.21 10.59
N LYS A 9 -8.92 -15.04 11.44
CA LYS A 9 -7.62 -14.74 12.04
C LYS A 9 -6.50 -14.64 11.00
N VAL A 10 -6.50 -15.53 10.01
CA VAL A 10 -5.51 -15.51 8.91
C VAL A 10 -5.71 -14.26 8.05
N TRP A 11 -6.94 -13.94 7.67
CA TRP A 11 -7.26 -12.74 6.90
C TRP A 11 -6.89 -11.46 7.65
N ALA A 12 -7.21 -11.35 8.94
CA ALA A 12 -6.81 -10.22 9.77
C ALA A 12 -5.28 -10.05 9.82
N TRP A 13 -4.53 -11.16 9.95
CA TRP A 13 -3.07 -11.13 9.92
C TRP A 13 -2.53 -10.64 8.57
N VAL A 14 -3.10 -11.14 7.46
CA VAL A 14 -2.75 -10.70 6.10
C VAL A 14 -3.00 -9.19 5.94
N PHE A 15 -4.12 -8.68 6.44
CA PHE A 15 -4.43 -7.24 6.42
C PHE A 15 -3.43 -6.41 7.24
N ILE A 16 -3.02 -6.89 8.42
CA ILE A 16 -2.03 -6.20 9.26
C ILE A 16 -0.68 -6.14 8.53
N VAL A 17 -0.22 -7.26 7.97
CA VAL A 17 1.04 -7.32 7.22
C VAL A 17 0.97 -6.39 6.00
N LEU A 18 -0.11 -6.43 5.23
CA LEU A 18 -0.32 -5.52 4.09
C LEU A 18 -0.28 -4.06 4.52
N THR A 19 -0.92 -3.70 5.63
CA THR A 19 -0.95 -2.31 6.12
C THR A 19 0.46 -1.77 6.41
N ILE A 20 1.40 -2.64 6.81
CA ILE A 20 2.79 -2.26 7.07
C ILE A 20 3.61 -2.25 5.77
N VAL A 21 3.44 -3.25 4.90
CA VAL A 21 4.23 -3.38 3.67
C VAL A 21 3.89 -2.29 2.65
N THR A 22 2.61 -1.90 2.56
CA THR A 22 2.10 -0.92 1.57
C THR A 22 2.79 0.46 1.65
N PRO A 23 2.94 1.10 2.83
CA PRO A 23 3.67 2.37 2.94
C PRO A 23 5.17 2.22 2.65
N LEU A 24 5.80 1.11 3.04
CA LEU A 24 7.19 0.82 2.66
C LEU A 24 7.35 0.73 1.13
N PHE A 25 6.41 0.07 0.46
CA PHE A 25 6.41 -0.09 -1.00
C PHE A 25 6.21 1.25 -1.71
N ALA A 26 5.35 2.13 -1.17
CA ALA A 26 5.14 3.47 -1.71
C ALA A 26 6.43 4.32 -1.61
N ILE A 27 7.07 4.36 -0.44
CA ILE A 27 8.33 5.11 -0.22
C ILE A 27 9.45 4.55 -1.11
N GLY A 28 9.61 3.23 -1.13
CA GLY A 28 10.60 2.57 -1.98
C GLY A 28 10.40 2.85 -3.47
N SER A 29 9.15 2.87 -3.94
CA SER A 29 8.81 3.17 -5.33
C SER A 29 9.09 4.63 -5.71
N ILE A 30 8.87 5.58 -4.80
CA ILE A 30 9.21 7.00 -5.01
C ILE A 30 10.73 7.15 -5.14
N ILE A 31 11.51 6.58 -4.21
CA ILE A 31 12.97 6.65 -4.24
C ILE A 31 13.52 5.99 -5.52
N CYS A 32 12.99 4.81 -5.86
CA CYS A 32 13.38 4.09 -7.05
C CYS A 32 13.06 4.90 -8.31
N SER A 33 11.86 5.49 -8.41
CA SER A 33 11.48 6.38 -9.50
C SER A 33 12.46 7.55 -9.68
N ILE A 34 12.84 8.23 -8.60
CA ILE A 34 13.79 9.35 -8.64
C ILE A 34 15.17 8.90 -9.17
N LYS A 35 15.70 7.76 -8.69
CA LYS A 35 16.97 7.22 -9.22
C LYS A 35 16.86 6.74 -10.66
N TYR A 36 15.76 6.08 -11.01
CA TYR A 36 15.55 5.49 -12.34
C TYR A 36 15.26 6.54 -13.41
N LYS A 37 14.81 7.74 -13.02
CA LYS A 37 14.54 8.87 -13.93
C LYS A 37 15.73 9.20 -14.84
N LYS A 38 16.96 9.00 -14.36
CA LYS A 38 18.20 9.23 -15.13
C LYS A 38 18.43 8.19 -16.23
N TYR A 39 17.91 6.97 -16.07
CA TYR A 39 18.14 5.85 -16.98
C TYR A 39 16.96 5.61 -17.93
N ASN A 40 15.73 5.71 -17.42
CA ASN A 40 14.52 5.55 -18.22
C ASN A 40 13.37 6.38 -17.61
N PRO A 41 13.06 7.56 -18.18
CA PRO A 41 12.08 8.48 -17.62
C PRO A 41 10.64 7.94 -17.69
N GLU A 42 10.30 7.15 -18.72
CA GLU A 42 8.96 6.57 -18.88
C GLU A 42 8.65 5.54 -17.78
N LYS A 43 9.60 4.64 -17.51
CA LYS A 43 9.47 3.66 -16.43
C LYS A 43 9.44 4.32 -15.05
N ALA A 44 10.23 5.37 -14.86
CA ALA A 44 10.23 6.16 -13.63
C ALA A 44 8.86 6.84 -13.38
N ALA A 45 8.27 7.46 -14.41
CA ALA A 45 6.95 8.08 -14.31
C ALA A 45 5.87 7.05 -13.96
N LYS A 46 5.94 5.85 -14.54
CA LYS A 46 4.99 4.76 -14.23
C LYS A 46 5.10 4.28 -12.77
N LEU A 47 6.32 4.13 -12.25
CA LEU A 47 6.57 3.80 -10.84
C LEU A 47 6.07 4.90 -9.89
N LEU A 48 6.24 6.17 -10.26
CA LEU A 48 5.78 7.31 -9.48
C LEU A 48 4.24 7.33 -9.42
N ASN A 49 3.57 7.14 -10.56
CA ASN A 49 2.11 7.06 -10.61
C ASN A 49 1.56 5.92 -9.75
N ILE A 50 2.18 4.73 -9.80
CA ILE A 50 1.78 3.61 -8.95
C ILE A 50 1.96 3.97 -7.47
N ALA A 51 3.08 4.58 -7.10
CA ALA A 51 3.34 4.99 -5.73
C ALA A 51 2.31 6.03 -5.22
N ILE A 52 1.93 6.99 -6.06
CA ILE A 52 0.89 7.98 -5.74
C ILE A 52 -0.45 7.29 -5.54
N ILE A 53 -0.87 6.40 -6.45
CA ILE A 53 -2.16 5.70 -6.34
C ILE A 53 -2.21 4.90 -5.04
N VAL A 54 -1.15 4.15 -4.74
CA VAL A 54 -1.04 3.38 -3.49
C VAL A 54 -1.11 4.31 -2.27
N GLY A 55 -0.42 5.45 -2.31
CA GLY A 55 -0.47 6.46 -1.26
C GLY A 55 -1.89 7.01 -1.02
N ILE A 56 -2.63 7.32 -2.08
CA ILE A 56 -4.02 7.79 -2.00
C ILE A 56 -4.92 6.72 -1.39
N VAL A 57 -4.80 5.46 -1.81
CA VAL A 57 -5.61 4.36 -1.27
C VAL A 57 -5.37 4.18 0.23
N VAL A 58 -4.10 4.17 0.67
CA VAL A 58 -3.76 4.08 2.10
C VAL A 58 -4.29 5.28 2.87
N PHE A 59 -4.17 6.48 2.31
CA PHE A 59 -4.68 7.70 2.92
C PHE A 59 -6.20 7.64 3.11
N VAL A 60 -6.95 7.26 2.08
CA VAL A 60 -8.41 7.10 2.15
C VAL A 60 -8.80 6.05 3.20
N LEU A 61 -8.14 4.89 3.22
CA LEU A 61 -8.40 3.86 4.23
C LEU A 61 -8.14 4.37 5.65
N ASN A 62 -7.06 5.13 5.87
CA ASN A 62 -6.77 5.74 7.16
C ASN A 62 -7.80 6.81 7.55
N VAL A 63 -8.25 7.64 6.61
CA VAL A 63 -9.30 8.63 6.87
C VAL A 63 -10.60 7.93 7.25
N LEU A 64 -11.03 6.93 6.49
CA LEU A 64 -12.24 6.15 6.78
C LEU A 64 -12.19 5.54 8.19
N LYS A 65 -11.02 5.00 8.56
CA LYS A 65 -10.75 4.48 9.91
C LYS A 65 -10.83 5.54 11.01
N ILE A 66 -10.24 6.72 10.80
CA ILE A 66 -10.29 7.82 11.77
C ILE A 66 -11.72 8.36 11.92
N THR A 67 -12.48 8.42 10.83
CA THR A 67 -13.87 8.88 10.82
C THR A 67 -14.87 7.85 11.35
N GLY A 68 -14.43 6.62 11.66
CA GLY A 68 -15.28 5.55 12.19
C GLY A 68 -16.27 4.97 11.18
N ILE A 69 -16.05 5.18 9.88
CA ILE A 69 -16.86 4.59 8.80
C ILE A 69 -16.51 3.10 8.63
N ILE A 70 -15.26 2.74 8.92
CA ILE A 70 -14.69 1.38 8.95
C ILE A 70 -13.88 1.24 10.24
#